data_AF-A0A9J6GTI9-F1
#
_entry.id   AF-A0A9J6GTI9-F1
#
_cell.length_a   1.000
_cell.length_b   1.000
_cell.length_c   1.000
_cell.angle_alpha   90.00
_cell.angle_beta   90.00
_cell.angle_gamma   90.00
#
_symmetry.space_group_name_H-M   'P 1'
#
loop_
_entity.id
_entity.type
_entity.pdbx_description
1 polymer ?
#
loop_
_entity_poly.entity_id
_entity_poly.type
_entity_poly.pdbx_seq_one_letter_code
_entity_poly.pdbx_strand_id
1 'polypeptide(L)'
;MTLQSFYENESWTKSCRDYLSALAQDNLASEPSQVSLLWALWYTKCCGGMHRMCNTDNGAQERKFENGSMTICEKLLRLLEGKVEFDAQVCDLQQDERGVVVATLDGREFQAKHVIMAIPLPLQLKIHYEPPLSPLRNQLIQRTPVGSAFKMTIYYTKPFWREKGVASLTLWGWTSYLIVLHEISFQGNPRKRRFECFVNAMPFE
;
A
#
# COMPACT_ATOMS: atom_id res chain seq x y z
N MET A 1 -14.58 -18.09 -0.76
CA MET A 1 -14.97 -17.49 -2.04
C MET A 1 -14.12 -16.24 -2.29
N THR A 2 -13.87 -15.91 -3.55
CA THR A 2 -13.16 -14.69 -3.95
C THR A 2 -14.14 -13.53 -4.08
N LEU A 3 -13.64 -12.29 -4.17
CA LEU A 3 -14.47 -11.12 -4.46
C LEU A 3 -15.14 -11.25 -5.83
N GLN A 4 -14.41 -11.79 -6.82
CA GLN A 4 -14.97 -12.04 -8.15
C GLN A 4 -16.19 -12.96 -8.12
N SER A 5 -16.04 -14.16 -7.55
CA SER A 5 -17.14 -15.13 -7.52
C SER A 5 -18.36 -14.59 -6.76
N PHE A 6 -18.15 -13.69 -5.79
CA PHE A 6 -19.24 -13.03 -5.10
C PHE A 6 -20.01 -12.08 -6.02
N TYR A 7 -19.35 -11.13 -6.69
CA TYR A 7 -20.08 -10.17 -7.52
C TYR A 7 -20.66 -10.80 -8.78
N GLU A 8 -20.09 -11.89 -9.30
CA GLU A 8 -20.65 -12.60 -10.46
C GLU A 8 -22.00 -13.23 -10.14
N ASN A 9 -22.18 -13.71 -8.90
CA ASN A 9 -23.41 -14.34 -8.45
C ASN A 9 -24.45 -13.32 -7.93
N GLU A 10 -24.00 -12.26 -7.27
CA GLU A 10 -24.89 -11.34 -6.56
C GLU A 10 -25.20 -10.05 -7.34
N SER A 11 -24.36 -9.65 -8.29
CA SER A 11 -24.53 -8.38 -9.02
C SER A 11 -25.13 -8.56 -10.40
N TRP A 12 -26.26 -7.89 -10.64
CA TRP A 12 -27.07 -8.07 -11.85
C TRP A 12 -26.60 -7.20 -13.02
N THR A 13 -25.96 -6.06 -12.75
CA THR A 13 -25.55 -5.10 -13.78
C THR A 13 -24.04 -5.14 -14.01
N LYS A 14 -23.63 -4.93 -15.27
CA LYS A 14 -22.21 -4.78 -15.62
C LYS A 14 -21.56 -3.66 -14.81
N SER A 15 -22.24 -2.52 -14.67
CA SER A 15 -21.72 -1.37 -13.93
C SER A 15 -21.41 -1.69 -12.45
N CYS A 16 -22.23 -2.52 -11.78
CA CYS A 16 -21.96 -2.93 -10.41
C CYS A 16 -20.71 -3.83 -10.35
N ARG A 17 -20.60 -4.78 -11.28
CA ARG A 17 -19.43 -5.67 -11.38
C ARG A 17 -18.15 -4.90 -11.69
N ASP A 18 -18.20 -3.93 -12.60
CA ASP A 18 -17.08 -3.05 -12.90
C ASP A 18 -16.66 -2.26 -11.64
N TYR A 19 -17.61 -1.69 -10.90
CA TYR A 19 -17.31 -0.97 -9.66
C TYR A 19 -16.66 -1.85 -8.58
N LEU A 20 -17.17 -3.06 -8.37
CA LEU A 20 -16.60 -4.03 -7.41
C LEU A 20 -15.25 -4.58 -7.87
N SER A 21 -15.01 -4.67 -9.18
CA SER A 21 -13.69 -4.97 -9.72
C SER A 21 -12.70 -3.86 -9.40
N ALA A 22 -13.11 -2.60 -9.64
CA ALA A 22 -12.28 -1.43 -9.33
C ALA A 22 -11.92 -1.31 -7.86
N LEU A 23 -12.80 -1.72 -6.95
CA LEU A 23 -12.49 -1.78 -5.53
C LEU A 23 -11.20 -2.56 -5.26
N ALA A 24 -11.09 -3.78 -5.78
CA ALA A 24 -9.90 -4.61 -5.57
C ALA A 24 -8.68 -4.06 -6.32
N GLN A 25 -8.85 -3.62 -7.56
CA GLN A 25 -7.74 -3.15 -8.38
C GLN A 25 -7.14 -1.83 -7.85
N ASP A 26 -7.97 -0.90 -7.38
CA ASP A 26 -7.51 0.42 -6.90
C ASP A 26 -7.06 0.40 -5.44
N ASN A 27 -7.87 -0.16 -4.55
CA ASN A 27 -7.62 -0.08 -3.11
C ASN A 27 -6.67 -1.17 -2.64
N LEU A 28 -6.65 -2.31 -3.33
CA LEU A 28 -5.93 -3.52 -2.91
C LEU A 28 -4.82 -3.89 -3.91
N ALA A 29 -4.71 -3.16 -5.03
CA ALA A 29 -3.72 -3.38 -6.09
C ALA A 29 -3.65 -4.85 -6.52
N SER A 30 -4.81 -5.50 -6.60
CA SER A 30 -4.94 -6.94 -6.83
C SER A 30 -6.15 -7.24 -7.70
N GLU A 31 -6.12 -8.36 -8.42
CA GLU A 31 -7.29 -8.78 -9.19
C GLU A 31 -8.38 -9.35 -8.28
N PRO A 32 -9.68 -9.13 -8.58
CA PRO A 32 -10.76 -9.62 -7.72
C PRO A 32 -10.80 -11.15 -7.57
N SER A 33 -10.22 -11.88 -8.53
CA SER A 33 -10.00 -13.34 -8.50
C SER A 33 -9.01 -13.78 -7.42
N GLN A 34 -8.07 -12.92 -7.04
CA GLN A 34 -7.00 -13.20 -6.09
C GLN A 34 -7.37 -12.78 -4.67
N VAL A 35 -8.45 -12.01 -4.52
CA VAL A 35 -8.86 -11.41 -3.24
C VAL A 35 -9.91 -12.27 -2.57
N SER A 36 -9.64 -12.69 -1.33
CA SER A 36 -10.65 -13.30 -0.45
C SER A 36 -11.77 -12.31 -0.15
N LEU A 37 -13.04 -12.71 -0.34
CA LEU A 37 -14.19 -11.85 0.01
C LEU A 37 -14.15 -11.43 1.48
N LEU A 38 -13.81 -12.36 2.38
CA LEU A 38 -13.71 -12.07 3.81
C LEU A 38 -12.70 -10.96 4.08
N TRP A 39 -11.55 -11.02 3.41
CA TRP A 39 -10.51 -10.00 3.57
C TRP A 39 -10.94 -8.66 2.99
N ALA A 40 -11.59 -8.63 1.82
CA ALA A 40 -12.11 -7.39 1.24
C ALA A 40 -13.13 -6.70 2.15
N LEU A 41 -14.07 -7.46 2.73
CA LEU A 41 -15.06 -6.93 3.67
C LEU A 41 -14.43 -6.46 4.97
N TRP A 42 -13.48 -7.23 5.52
CA TRP A 42 -12.74 -6.86 6.71
C TRP A 42 -11.93 -5.57 6.49
N TYR A 43 -11.19 -5.48 5.40
CA TYR A 43 -10.38 -4.31 5.03
C TYR A 43 -11.26 -3.07 4.90
N THR A 44 -12.37 -3.19 4.17
CA THR A 44 -13.36 -2.11 4.00
C THR A 44 -13.89 -1.63 5.35
N LYS A 45 -14.23 -2.55 6.26
CA LYS A 45 -14.67 -2.22 7.63
C LYS A 45 -13.58 -1.47 8.39
N CYS A 46 -12.34 -1.95 8.35
CA CYS A 46 -11.21 -1.31 9.03
C CYS A 46 -10.90 0.09 8.48
N CYS A 47 -11.18 0.35 7.20
CA CYS A 47 -11.08 1.68 6.59
C CYS A 47 -12.26 2.61 6.91
N GLY A 48 -13.23 2.17 7.72
CA GLY A 48 -14.42 2.96 8.09
C GLY A 48 -15.54 2.92 7.05
N GLY A 49 -15.55 1.88 6.19
CA GLY A 49 -16.56 1.65 5.18
C GLY A 49 -16.20 2.22 3.80
N MET A 50 -16.98 1.79 2.80
CA MET A 50 -16.80 2.14 1.39
C MET A 50 -16.71 3.63 1.13
N HIS A 51 -17.63 4.40 1.72
CA HIS A 51 -17.69 5.85 1.52
C HIS A 51 -16.40 6.53 1.96
N ARG A 52 -15.91 6.21 3.17
CA ARG A 52 -14.69 6.82 3.71
C ARG A 52 -13.46 6.36 2.94
N MET A 53 -13.41 5.09 2.54
CA MET A 53 -12.27 4.51 1.82
C MET A 53 -12.10 5.11 0.42
N CYS A 54 -13.19 5.38 -0.31
CA CYS A 54 -13.12 5.74 -1.72
C CYS A 54 -13.27 7.25 -2.01
N ASN A 55 -13.68 8.08 -1.05
CA ASN A 55 -13.97 9.49 -1.29
C ASN A 55 -12.83 10.44 -0.90
N THR A 56 -12.71 11.53 -1.67
CA THR A 56 -11.79 12.63 -1.34
C THR A 56 -12.37 13.50 -0.23
N ASP A 57 -13.57 14.07 -0.41
CA ASP A 57 -14.19 14.91 0.62
C ASP A 57 -14.65 14.05 1.81
N ASN A 58 -14.19 14.40 3.01
CA ASN A 58 -14.42 13.65 4.24
C ASN A 58 -14.06 12.15 4.13
N GLY A 59 -13.02 11.84 3.36
CA GLY A 59 -12.56 10.46 3.15
C GLY A 59 -11.04 10.33 3.16
N ALA A 60 -10.55 9.16 2.73
CA ALA A 60 -9.17 8.75 2.89
C ALA A 60 -8.19 9.56 2.03
N GLN A 61 -8.67 10.14 0.93
CA GLN A 61 -7.84 10.88 -0.03
C GLN A 61 -7.86 12.41 0.19
N GLU A 62 -8.48 12.91 1.29
CA GLU A 62 -8.77 14.33 1.49
C GLU A 62 -7.53 15.25 1.50
N ARG A 63 -6.43 14.81 2.13
CA ARG A 63 -5.31 15.70 2.46
C ARG A 63 -3.97 15.13 2.07
N LYS A 64 -3.05 16.04 1.75
CA LYS A 64 -1.65 15.74 1.47
C LYS A 64 -0.73 16.62 2.31
N PHE A 65 0.41 16.07 2.69
CA PHE A 65 1.48 16.84 3.32
C PHE A 65 2.14 17.75 2.29
N GLU A 66 2.23 19.05 2.58
CA GLU A 66 2.80 20.04 1.68
C GLU A 66 4.22 19.68 1.20
N ASN A 67 5.03 19.11 2.08
CA ASN A 67 6.43 18.73 1.80
C ASN A 67 6.60 17.24 1.53
N GLY A 68 5.51 16.50 1.32
CA GLY A 68 5.52 15.05 1.16
C GLY A 68 5.43 14.30 2.50
N SER A 69 4.98 13.05 2.43
CA SER A 69 4.79 12.20 3.63
C SER A 69 6.10 11.76 4.28
N MET A 70 7.19 11.65 3.50
CA MET A 70 8.52 11.27 4.00
C MET A 70 9.07 12.24 5.05
N THR A 71 8.58 13.49 5.07
CA THR A 71 8.94 14.48 6.10
C THR A 71 8.65 13.98 7.52
N ILE A 72 7.67 13.09 7.71
CA ILE A 72 7.42 12.46 9.02
C ILE A 72 8.62 11.61 9.44
N CYS A 73 9.08 10.71 8.57
CA CYS A 73 10.22 9.84 8.82
C CYS A 73 11.51 10.65 9.03
N GLU A 74 11.74 11.69 8.20
CA GLU A 74 12.90 12.58 8.34
C GLU A 74 12.93 13.31 9.69
N LYS A 75 11.77 13.76 10.17
CA LYS A 75 11.67 14.40 11.49
C LYS A 75 11.89 13.41 12.63
N LEU A 76 11.33 12.21 12.53
CA LEU A 76 11.57 11.14 13.51
C LEU A 76 13.04 10.74 13.56
N LEU A 77 13.71 10.65 12.41
CA LEU A 77 15.14 10.35 12.33
C LEU A 77 15.98 11.36 13.13
N ARG A 78 15.65 12.66 13.04
CA ARG A 78 16.33 13.70 13.83
C ARG A 78 16.12 13.54 15.33
N LEU A 79 14.92 13.16 15.76
CA LEU A 79 14.59 12.93 17.17
C LEU A 79 15.26 11.68 17.75
N LEU A 80 15.61 10.71 16.90
CA LEU A 80 16.29 9.48 17.32
C LEU A 80 17.81 9.65 17.49
N GLU A 81 18.37 10.81 17.14
CA GLU A 81 19.76 11.22 17.48
C GLU A 81 20.82 10.15 17.12
N GLY A 82 20.78 9.62 15.90
CA GLY A 82 21.77 8.66 15.41
C GLY A 82 21.52 7.20 15.83
N LYS A 83 20.40 6.89 16.49
CA LYS A 83 20.00 5.52 16.83
C LYS A 83 19.42 4.71 15.66
N VAL A 84 19.65 5.16 14.42
CA VAL A 84 19.15 4.49 13.21
C VAL A 84 20.33 4.04 12.38
N GLU A 85 20.42 2.73 12.20
CA GLU A 85 21.42 2.08 11.38
C GLU A 85 20.88 1.91 9.95
N PHE A 86 21.53 2.57 9.00
CA PHE A 86 21.23 2.39 7.58
C PHE A 86 22.04 1.23 6.98
N ASP A 87 21.60 0.74 5.83
CA ASP A 87 22.22 -0.38 5.10
C ASP A 87 22.42 -1.64 5.95
N ALA A 88 21.64 -1.77 7.02
CA ALA A 88 21.68 -2.83 8.01
C ALA A 88 20.59 -3.87 7.74
N GLN A 89 20.68 -4.58 6.62
CA GLN A 89 19.68 -5.59 6.27
C GLN A 89 19.78 -6.78 7.23
N VAL A 90 18.78 -6.95 8.09
CA VAL A 90 18.65 -8.10 9.00
C VAL A 90 18.49 -9.38 8.19
N CYS A 91 19.26 -10.41 8.54
CA CYS A 91 19.21 -11.73 7.91
C CYS A 91 19.04 -12.90 8.90
N ASP A 92 19.31 -12.69 10.20
CA ASP A 92 19.19 -13.73 11.22
C ASP A 92 18.69 -13.15 12.55
N LEU A 93 17.86 -13.92 13.25
CA LEU A 93 17.30 -13.60 14.56
C LEU A 93 17.40 -14.82 15.47
N GLN A 94 18.21 -14.71 16.51
CA GLN A 94 18.37 -15.74 17.54
C GLN A 94 17.75 -15.27 18.84
N GLN A 95 16.86 -16.05 19.43
CA GLN A 95 16.14 -15.70 20.64
C GLN A 95 16.25 -16.81 21.70
N ASP A 96 16.53 -16.40 22.93
CA ASP A 96 16.51 -17.27 24.10
C ASP A 96 15.76 -16.59 25.28
N GLU A 97 15.91 -17.14 26.48
CA GLU A 97 15.30 -16.57 27.70
C GLU A 97 15.90 -15.21 28.11
N ARG A 98 17.07 -14.85 27.60
CA ARG A 98 17.82 -13.64 27.97
C ARG A 98 17.54 -12.47 27.02
N GLY A 99 17.21 -12.76 25.77
CA GLY A 99 16.85 -11.73 24.80
C GLY A 99 16.92 -12.22 23.35
N VAL A 100 17.24 -11.29 22.45
CA VAL A 100 17.35 -11.52 21.01
C VAL A 100 18.67 -10.96 20.50
N VAL A 101 19.38 -11.76 19.71
CA VAL A 101 20.51 -11.35 18.89
C VAL A 101 20.02 -11.18 17.45
N VAL A 102 20.28 -10.03 16.87
CA VAL A 102 19.92 -9.67 15.50
C VAL A 102 21.20 -9.54 14.68
N ALA A 103 21.35 -10.38 13.66
CA ALA A 103 22.48 -10.28 12.75
C ALA A 103 22.05 -9.66 11.41
N THR A 104 22.94 -8.84 10.85
CA THR A 104 22.77 -8.23 9.54
C THR A 104 23.69 -8.87 8.51
N LEU A 105 23.34 -8.70 7.23
CA LEU A 105 24.05 -9.32 6.11
C LEU A 105 25.52 -8.90 6.01
N ASP A 106 25.86 -7.70 6.49
CA ASP A 106 27.22 -7.17 6.55
C ASP A 106 28.00 -7.59 7.82
N GLY A 107 27.43 -8.48 8.63
CA GLY A 107 28.09 -9.10 9.79
C GLY A 107 28.00 -8.30 11.09
N ARG A 108 27.22 -7.22 11.16
CA ARG A 108 26.94 -6.54 12.43
C ARG A 108 25.96 -7.38 13.26
N GLU A 109 26.12 -7.32 14.57
CA GLU A 109 25.23 -7.96 15.53
C GLU A 109 24.69 -6.94 16.54
N PHE A 110 23.41 -7.05 16.85
CA PHE A 110 22.73 -6.21 17.82
C PHE A 110 22.05 -7.09 18.86
N GLN A 111 22.22 -6.75 20.14
CA GLN A 111 21.56 -7.46 21.25
C GLN A 111 20.48 -6.59 21.86
N ALA A 112 19.29 -7.16 22.04
CA ALA A 112 18.17 -6.47 22.66
C ALA A 112 17.33 -7.42 23.51
N LYS A 113 16.57 -6.87 24.46
CA LYS A 113 15.59 -7.66 25.22
C LYS A 113 14.37 -8.05 24.38
N HIS A 114 14.04 -7.23 23.38
CA HIS A 114 12.88 -7.41 22.50
C HIS A 114 13.18 -6.84 21.11
N VAL A 115 12.50 -7.38 20.10
CA VAL A 115 12.55 -6.90 18.71
C VAL A 115 11.13 -6.61 18.22
N ILE A 116 10.96 -5.51 17.48
CA ILE A 116 9.71 -5.16 16.81
C ILE A 116 9.91 -5.36 15.31
N MET A 117 9.18 -6.31 14.73
CA MET A 117 9.19 -6.56 13.28
C MET A 117 8.23 -5.59 12.58
N ALA A 118 8.75 -4.43 12.17
CA ALA A 118 8.00 -3.38 11.49
C ALA A 118 8.12 -3.42 9.94
N ILE A 119 8.29 -4.63 9.37
CA ILE A 119 8.36 -4.86 7.92
C ILE A 119 7.18 -5.70 7.41
N PRO A 120 6.78 -5.59 6.13
CA PRO A 120 5.75 -6.42 5.52
C PRO A 120 5.97 -7.92 5.76
N LEU A 121 4.89 -8.67 5.97
CA LEU A 121 4.94 -10.11 6.28
C LEU A 121 5.77 -10.91 5.25
N PRO A 122 5.66 -10.70 3.93
CA PRO A 122 6.48 -11.44 2.98
C PRO A 122 7.98 -11.16 3.10
N LEU A 123 8.39 -9.97 3.56
CA LEU A 123 9.81 -9.65 3.75
C LEU A 123 10.40 -10.37 4.96
N GLN A 124 9.56 -10.81 5.89
CA GLN A 124 9.99 -11.61 7.05
C GLN A 124 10.50 -12.99 6.65
N LEU A 125 10.21 -13.47 5.42
CA LEU A 125 10.75 -14.72 4.88
C LEU A 125 12.24 -14.66 4.55
N LYS A 126 12.82 -13.45 4.44
CA LYS A 126 14.24 -13.27 4.13
C LYS A 126 15.14 -13.38 5.37
N ILE A 127 14.57 -13.68 6.52
CA ILE A 127 15.25 -13.73 7.81
C ILE A 127 15.20 -15.16 8.33
N HIS A 128 16.33 -15.65 8.83
CA HIS A 128 16.42 -16.91 9.56
C HIS A 128 16.04 -16.70 11.03
N TYR A 129 15.38 -17.69 11.62
CA TYR A 129 14.88 -17.62 13.00
C TYR A 129 15.36 -18.84 13.77
N GLU A 130 15.99 -18.60 14.92
CA GLU A 130 16.38 -19.62 15.89
C GLU A 130 15.85 -19.21 17.28
N PRO A 131 14.94 -19.96 17.92
CA PRO A 131 14.27 -21.14 17.39
C PRO A 131 13.37 -20.81 16.19
N PRO A 132 13.00 -21.82 15.37
CA PRO A 132 12.08 -21.62 14.26
C PRO A 132 10.76 -20.99 14.72
N LEU A 133 10.21 -20.11 13.87
CA LEU A 133 8.88 -19.53 14.13
C LEU A 133 7.82 -20.64 14.27
N SER A 134 6.74 -20.32 15.00
CA SER A 134 5.61 -21.24 15.12
C SER A 134 5.04 -21.62 13.75
N PRO A 135 4.53 -22.85 13.57
CA PRO A 135 4.01 -23.30 12.28
C PRO A 135 2.95 -22.36 11.67
N LEU A 136 2.07 -21.79 12.50
CA LEU A 136 1.06 -20.84 12.05
C LEU A 136 1.68 -19.54 11.52
N ARG A 137 2.72 -19.02 12.20
CA ARG A 137 3.40 -17.80 11.75
C ARG A 137 4.19 -18.05 10.47
N ASN A 138 4.88 -19.18 10.36
CA ASN A 138 5.57 -19.60 9.14
C ASN A 138 4.63 -19.68 7.94
N GLN A 139 3.44 -20.26 8.12
CA GLN A 139 2.43 -20.31 7.06
C GLN A 139 1.88 -18.94 6.68
N LEU A 140 1.65 -18.07 7.66
CA LEU A 140 1.10 -16.72 7.43
C LEU A 140 2.03 -15.88 6.54
N ILE A 141 3.32 -15.82 6.87
CA ILE A 141 4.29 -15.00 6.12
C ILE A 141 4.49 -15.48 4.67
N GLN A 142 4.18 -16.74 4.36
CA GLN A 142 4.22 -17.31 3.00
C GLN A 142 2.97 -17.03 2.17
N ARG A 143 1.83 -16.72 2.79
CA ARG A 143 0.52 -16.67 2.12
C ARG A 143 -0.14 -15.29 2.14
N THR A 144 0.67 -14.24 2.30
CA THR A 144 0.19 -12.85 2.36
C THR A 144 0.87 -11.98 1.30
N PRO A 145 0.67 -12.25 0.00
CA PRO A 145 1.31 -11.47 -1.07
C PRO A 145 0.90 -9.99 -1.00
N VAL A 146 1.76 -9.13 -1.54
CA VAL A 146 1.47 -7.70 -1.71
C VAL A 146 0.93 -7.43 -3.11
N GLY A 147 0.02 -6.47 -3.24
CA GLY A 147 -0.50 -6.04 -4.54
C GLY A 147 0.55 -5.36 -5.41
N SER A 148 0.23 -5.21 -6.69
CA SER A 148 1.11 -4.64 -7.71
C SER A 148 0.54 -3.32 -8.23
N ALA A 149 1.22 -2.21 -7.99
CA ALA A 149 0.74 -0.90 -8.44
C ALA A 149 1.85 -0.09 -9.10
N PHE A 150 1.49 0.63 -10.17
CA PHE A 150 2.29 1.70 -10.72
C PHE A 150 1.75 3.05 -10.28
N LYS A 151 2.67 3.92 -9.90
CA LYS A 151 2.38 5.29 -9.55
C LYS A 151 3.05 6.22 -10.56
N MET A 152 2.26 6.93 -11.35
CA MET A 152 2.77 7.90 -12.31
C MET A 152 2.41 9.31 -11.87
N THR A 153 3.28 10.28 -12.15
CA THR A 153 2.99 11.69 -11.91
C THR A 153 3.30 12.48 -13.16
N ILE A 154 2.28 13.11 -13.72
CA ILE A 154 2.38 13.89 -14.96
C ILE A 154 2.28 15.37 -14.62
N TYR A 155 3.23 16.14 -15.13
CA TYR A 155 3.41 17.56 -14.83
C TYR A 155 2.90 18.39 -16.00
N TYR A 156 2.13 19.42 -15.69
CA TYR A 156 1.60 20.34 -16.69
C TYR A 156 1.98 21.77 -16.35
N THR A 157 2.13 22.59 -17.39
CA THR A 157 2.43 24.02 -17.23
C THR A 157 1.25 24.76 -16.60
N LYS A 158 0.00 24.38 -16.88
CA LYS A 158 -1.23 24.95 -16.30
C LYS A 158 -2.19 23.84 -15.87
N PRO A 159 -2.96 24.01 -14.78
CA PRO A 159 -3.99 23.06 -14.38
C PRO A 159 -5.27 23.25 -15.23
N PHE A 160 -5.18 22.97 -16.53
CA PHE A 160 -6.24 23.24 -17.53
C PHE A 160 -7.58 22.54 -17.22
N TRP A 161 -7.55 21.46 -16.43
CA TRP A 161 -8.75 20.74 -16.00
C TRP A 161 -9.65 21.57 -15.08
N ARG A 162 -9.08 22.50 -14.30
CA ARG A 162 -9.85 23.41 -13.45
C ARG A 162 -10.73 24.36 -14.26
N GLU A 163 -10.23 24.81 -15.41
CA GLU A 163 -10.99 25.65 -16.36
C GLU A 163 -12.21 24.91 -16.93
N LYS A 164 -12.15 23.56 -16.94
CA LYS A 164 -13.24 22.69 -17.36
C LYS A 164 -14.14 22.22 -16.21
N GLY A 165 -13.92 22.70 -14.98
CA GLY A 165 -14.68 22.29 -13.80
C GLY A 165 -14.41 20.84 -13.34
N VAL A 166 -13.30 20.24 -13.75
CA VAL A 166 -12.93 18.86 -13.38
C VAL A 166 -11.87 18.88 -12.29
N ALA A 167 -12.16 18.29 -11.12
CA ALA A 167 -11.22 18.23 -9.97
C ALA A 167 -10.48 16.89 -9.85
N SER A 168 -11.10 15.81 -10.32
CA SER A 168 -10.55 14.46 -10.38
C SER A 168 -11.09 13.75 -11.61
N LEU A 169 -10.33 12.79 -12.15
CA LEU A 169 -10.74 12.05 -13.33
C LEU A 169 -10.46 10.57 -13.11
N THR A 170 -11.51 9.78 -12.92
CA THR A 170 -11.39 8.32 -12.99
C THR A 170 -11.57 7.92 -14.44
N LEU A 171 -10.50 7.42 -15.06
CA LEU A 171 -10.54 6.88 -16.41
C LEU A 171 -10.60 5.37 -16.35
N TRP A 172 -11.70 4.82 -16.85
CA TRP A 172 -11.74 3.43 -17.28
C TRP A 172 -11.18 3.39 -18.69
N GLY A 173 -9.96 2.86 -18.85
CA GLY A 173 -9.37 2.67 -20.17
C GLY A 173 -10.15 1.65 -21.00
N TRP A 174 -10.14 1.80 -22.32
CA TRP A 174 -10.72 0.82 -23.26
C TRP A 174 -9.99 -0.54 -23.21
N THR A 175 -8.85 -0.63 -22.51
CA THR A 175 -7.93 -1.77 -22.46
C THR A 175 -7.89 -2.48 -21.11
N SER A 176 -8.98 -2.43 -20.32
CA SER A 176 -9.12 -3.14 -19.03
C SER A 176 -8.31 -2.60 -17.85
N TYR A 177 -7.59 -1.48 -18.01
CA TYR A 177 -6.89 -0.83 -16.91
C TYR A 177 -7.77 0.23 -16.23
N LEU A 178 -7.93 0.09 -14.92
CA LEU A 178 -8.43 1.17 -14.09
C LEU A 178 -7.31 2.16 -13.81
N ILE A 179 -7.57 3.42 -14.16
CA ILE A 179 -6.68 4.55 -13.89
C ILE A 179 -7.43 5.54 -13.01
N VAL A 180 -6.94 5.74 -11.80
CA VAL A 180 -7.46 6.78 -10.91
C VAL A 180 -6.51 7.98 -10.93
N LEU A 181 -7.01 9.12 -11.43
CA LEU A 181 -6.27 10.38 -11.44
C LEU A 181 -6.75 11.29 -10.30
N HIS A 182 -5.82 11.61 -9.41
CA HIS A 182 -6.01 12.64 -8.40
C HIS A 182 -5.22 13.88 -8.75
N GLU A 183 -5.86 15.04 -8.65
CA GLU A 183 -5.13 16.31 -8.64
C GLU A 183 -4.30 16.39 -7.35
N ILE A 184 -3.02 16.75 -7.49
CA ILE A 184 -2.10 16.89 -6.35
C ILE A 184 -1.50 18.28 -6.24
N SER A 185 -2.19 19.26 -6.82
CA SER A 185 -1.68 20.62 -6.94
C SER A 185 -1.91 21.45 -5.68
N PHE A 186 -0.83 21.97 -5.11
CA PHE A 186 -0.90 22.92 -3.99
C PHE A 186 -1.15 24.33 -4.51
N GLN A 187 -2.10 25.06 -3.91
CA GLN A 187 -2.31 26.48 -4.21
C GLN A 187 -1.03 27.27 -3.91
N GLY A 188 -0.64 28.17 -4.82
CA GLY A 188 0.53 29.05 -4.64
C GLY A 188 1.89 28.51 -5.10
N ASN A 189 2.03 27.23 -5.48
CA ASN A 189 3.31 26.68 -5.94
C ASN A 189 3.28 26.22 -7.42
N PRO A 190 3.86 27.00 -8.37
CA PRO A 190 3.84 26.66 -9.79
C PRO A 190 4.62 25.39 -10.15
N ARG A 191 5.56 24.92 -9.32
CA ARG A 191 6.30 23.64 -9.51
C ARG A 191 5.52 22.40 -9.03
N LYS A 192 4.30 22.57 -8.50
CA LYS A 192 3.48 21.48 -7.96
C LYS A 192 2.18 21.25 -8.75
N ARG A 193 2.08 21.71 -10.00
CA ARG A 193 0.91 21.47 -10.89
C ARG A 193 0.96 20.06 -11.51
N ARG A 194 0.31 19.07 -10.89
CA ARG A 194 0.49 17.66 -11.28
C ARG A 194 -0.80 16.85 -11.13
N PHE A 195 -0.94 15.86 -12.00
CA PHE A 195 -1.83 14.72 -11.80
C PHE A 195 -1.01 13.53 -11.33
N GLU A 196 -1.53 12.83 -10.33
CA GLU A 196 -1.01 11.54 -9.89
C GLU A 196 -1.97 10.45 -10.33
N CYS A 197 -1.42 9.41 -10.94
CA CYS A 197 -2.13 8.28 -11.50
C CYS A 197 -1.70 7.03 -10.74
N PHE A 198 -2.67 6.25 -10.29
CA PHE A 198 -2.45 4.86 -9.87
C PHE A 198 -2.94 3.95 -10.98
N VAL A 199 -2.11 2.99 -11.38
CA VAL A 199 -2.46 1.97 -12.37
C VAL A 199 -2.20 0.62 -11.72
N ASN A 200 -3.21 -0.25 -11.69
CA ASN A 200 -2.98 -1.63 -11.30
C ASN A 200 -2.15 -2.32 -12.40
N ALA A 201 -1.03 -2.92 -12.02
CA ALA A 201 -0.17 -3.64 -12.94
C ALA A 201 -0.69 -5.06 -13.07
N MET A 202 -1.20 -5.46 -14.23
CA MET A 202 -1.22 -6.89 -14.55
C MET A 202 0.23 -7.38 -14.54
N PRO A 203 0.54 -8.55 -13.93
CA PRO A 203 1.85 -9.15 -14.11
C PRO A 203 2.07 -9.32 -15.62
N PHE A 204 3.20 -8.81 -16.12
CA PHE A 204 3.61 -9.06 -17.49
C PHE A 204 3.68 -10.58 -17.69
N GLU A 205 2.87 -11.11 -18.62
CA GLU A 205 3.03 -12.48 -19.14
C GLU A 205 4.34 -12.60 -19.93
#